data_AF-A0A1I2Z075-F1
#
_entry.id   AF-A0A1I2Z075-F1
#
_cell.length_a   1.000
_cell.length_b   1.000
_cell.length_c   1.000
_cell.angle_alpha   90.00
_cell.angle_beta   90.00
_cell.angle_gamma   90.00
#
_symmetry.space_group_name_H-M   'P 1'
#
loop_
_entity.id
_entity.type
_entity.pdbx_description
1 polymer ?
#
loop_
_entity_poly.entity_id
_entity_poly.type
_entity_poly.pdbx_seq_one_letter_code
_entity_poly.pdbx_strand_id
1 'polypeptide(L)'
;MGEPASPILSAAAGPRPGELWLGGVGGVVSTGTSGEAGASGASGGAAAGVNGPLTCVAALGTVAGRLLAGGAEGIARRGAGGWDLAQVQGSGAPVVAFLDVRMPGADVDPAGPGESREDREDHDGDVVLAATLGDGVLRSADGGRTWEPVFGLADIEVTALARTPCGRLLAGTPEGVFASENAGRAWRPAGHDPGHDLPGSDEQVAAFAVAAFAVAADGTVVAGLESGDLWGSADDGRTWAPIGSLPAPVTALVATSAGTLLAGTSGAGVWRSAGGAGWYETAPEKPAGTVYCLLADGTTTYAGTDTGLLVSRDDGRTWSEVGVPSTADLDRMVWWDDRPLLAGPRSGIVRPAAAPNEWQSLPGVPFPLLGLGVAPDGALLASGPDGLFRRTPADADWTPVVEGSVGEVGRLAFAADGRGWAAPARHGDTLLHSADAGRTWSRHPAPFGTFPLAALGWAGQDALVAATFDHRRNLVTVFDSGDGGRTWRTQLTAETAWPDVHVARAGADGPAVLGIGRLVLRRDGDGGWEHLATFETGVRAMTGTPTGLAVLTGDGLWSYDLPTSTGSGSGPAPGPGTSRVTGTDGTDGTDDTGWRRVEDAPDPASAYDLAGRGDELLVLLAGGGVWTSIPTRRGR
;
A
#
# COMPACT_ATOMS: atom_id res chain seq x y z
N MET A 1 -0.24 20.42 -16.72
CA MET A 1 -0.35 19.64 -15.46
C MET A 1 0.25 18.29 -15.77
N GLY A 2 1.32 17.92 -15.06
CA GLY A 2 2.02 16.64 -15.26
C GLY A 2 1.12 15.46 -14.92
N GLU A 3 1.48 14.28 -15.42
CA GLU A 3 0.79 13.04 -15.08
C GLU A 3 0.83 12.80 -13.56
N PRO A 4 -0.26 12.34 -12.93
CA PRO A 4 -0.28 12.08 -11.49
C PRO A 4 0.61 10.87 -11.19
N ALA A 5 1.60 11.05 -10.32
CA ALA A 5 2.44 9.98 -9.79
C ALA A 5 2.25 9.87 -8.28
N SER A 6 2.24 8.63 -7.78
CA SER A 6 2.07 8.35 -6.35
C SER A 6 3.24 8.86 -5.52
N PRO A 7 3.01 9.27 -4.26
CA PRO A 7 4.09 9.75 -3.41
C PRO A 7 5.05 8.61 -3.08
N ILE A 8 6.34 8.92 -3.18
CA ILE A 8 7.42 8.02 -2.79
C ILE A 8 7.84 8.42 -1.38
N LEU A 9 7.51 7.58 -0.40
CA LEU A 9 7.73 7.86 1.02
C LEU A 9 9.12 7.41 1.49
N SER A 10 9.65 6.35 0.88
CA SER A 10 10.96 5.80 1.22
C SER A 10 11.67 5.25 -0.01
N ALA A 11 13.00 5.18 0.06
CA ALA A 11 13.83 4.59 -0.98
C ALA A 11 15.04 3.91 -0.35
N ALA A 12 15.47 2.80 -0.93
CA ALA A 12 16.69 2.09 -0.55
C ALA A 12 17.43 1.54 -1.77
N ALA A 13 18.76 1.56 -1.71
CA ALA A 13 19.59 0.83 -2.67
C ALA A 13 19.42 -0.67 -2.39
N GLY A 14 19.15 -1.44 -3.44
CA GLY A 14 18.99 -2.89 -3.34
C GLY A 14 20.31 -3.61 -3.05
N PRO A 15 20.24 -4.90 -2.72
CA PRO A 15 21.43 -5.70 -2.44
C PRO A 15 22.30 -5.96 -3.67
N ARG A 16 21.77 -5.76 -4.88
CA ARG A 16 22.55 -5.81 -6.12
C ARG A 16 22.94 -4.40 -6.56
N PRO A 17 24.16 -4.21 -7.10
CA PRO A 17 24.59 -2.90 -7.61
C PRO A 17 23.61 -2.34 -8.65
N GLY A 18 23.18 -1.09 -8.47
CA GLY A 18 22.27 -0.39 -9.38
C GLY A 18 20.80 -0.80 -9.27
N GLU A 19 20.43 -1.60 -8.27
CA GLU A 19 19.04 -1.91 -7.94
C GLU A 19 18.49 -0.82 -7.01
N LEU A 20 17.30 -0.28 -7.31
CA LEU A 20 16.63 0.74 -6.50
C LEU A 20 15.26 0.24 -6.09
N TRP A 21 14.95 0.40 -4.81
CA TRP A 21 13.70 0.03 -4.17
C TRP A 21 13.00 1.27 -3.67
N LEU A 22 11.70 1.37 -3.94
CA LEU A 22 10.87 2.51 -3.56
C LEU A 22 9.67 2.02 -2.77
N GLY A 23 9.36 2.71 -1.68
CA GLY A 23 8.25 2.43 -0.80
C GLY A 23 7.30 3.62 -0.81
N GLY A 24 6.02 3.33 -0.79
CA GLY A 24 4.99 4.34 -0.75
C GLY A 24 3.65 3.71 -0.42
N VAL A 25 2.58 4.37 -0.86
CA VAL A 25 1.24 3.80 -0.72
C VAL A 25 0.96 2.89 -1.90
N GLY A 26 0.57 1.66 -1.59
CA GLY A 26 0.57 0.52 -2.51
C GLY A 26 1.70 -0.48 -2.24
N GLY A 27 2.62 -0.20 -1.32
CA GLY A 27 3.68 -1.13 -0.94
C GLY A 27 5.05 -0.77 -1.53
N VAL A 28 5.74 -1.75 -2.13
CA VAL A 28 7.14 -1.64 -2.56
C VAL A 28 7.30 -1.98 -4.04
N VAL A 29 8.09 -1.17 -4.76
CA VAL A 29 8.46 -1.40 -6.16
C VAL A 29 9.97 -1.40 -6.33
N SER A 30 10.46 -2.17 -7.31
CA SER A 30 11.87 -2.17 -7.70
C SER A 30 12.06 -1.71 -9.13
N THR A 31 13.08 -0.90 -9.38
CA THR A 31 13.52 -0.59 -10.76
C THR A 31 14.71 -1.49 -11.08
N GLY A 32 14.47 -2.56 -11.85
CA GLY A 32 15.55 -3.45 -12.28
C GLY A 32 16.41 -2.80 -13.37
N THR A 33 17.74 -2.95 -13.28
CA THR A 33 18.61 -2.78 -14.44
C THR A 33 18.53 -4.05 -15.29
N SER A 34 17.91 -3.96 -16.47
CA SER A 34 18.18 -4.94 -17.52
C SER A 34 19.65 -4.81 -17.91
N GLY A 35 20.42 -5.89 -17.73
CA GLY A 35 21.83 -5.93 -18.07
C GLY A 35 22.13 -5.51 -19.52
N GLU A 36 23.26 -4.82 -19.69
CA GLU A 36 24.02 -4.62 -20.93
C GLU A 36 23.20 -4.56 -22.25
N ALA A 37 22.66 -3.38 -22.57
CA ALA A 37 22.39 -3.02 -23.95
C ALA A 37 23.55 -2.16 -24.48
N GLY A 38 24.45 -2.78 -25.23
CA GLY A 38 25.43 -2.06 -26.04
C GLY A 38 24.73 -1.06 -26.96
N ALA A 39 25.26 0.16 -26.98
CA ALA A 39 25.11 1.20 -28.01
C ALA A 39 23.97 1.03 -29.04
N SER A 40 22.74 1.38 -28.66
CA SER A 40 21.80 2.13 -29.51
C SER A 40 20.59 2.53 -28.66
N GLY A 41 20.17 3.79 -28.76
CA GLY A 41 19.09 4.35 -27.95
C GLY A 41 17.72 3.67 -28.14
N ALA A 42 16.85 3.99 -27.17
CA ALA A 42 15.44 3.59 -26.99
C ALA A 42 15.19 2.29 -26.19
N SER A 43 14.77 2.45 -24.93
CA SER A 43 13.43 2.10 -24.42
C SER A 43 13.47 1.97 -22.89
N GLY A 44 12.44 2.51 -22.23
CA GLY A 44 12.32 2.61 -20.78
C GLY A 44 12.16 1.23 -20.11
N GLY A 45 12.93 1.00 -19.06
CA GLY A 45 12.80 -0.20 -18.23
C GLY A 45 11.51 -0.13 -17.41
N ALA A 46 10.63 -1.11 -17.63
CA ALA A 46 9.46 -1.32 -16.79
C ALA A 46 9.92 -1.70 -15.37
N ALA A 47 9.48 -0.92 -14.38
CA ALA A 47 9.63 -1.28 -12.98
C ALA A 47 8.77 -2.52 -12.70
N ALA A 48 9.36 -3.58 -12.16
CA ALA A 48 8.63 -4.74 -11.70
C ALA A 48 8.18 -4.46 -10.26
N GLY A 49 6.87 -4.33 -10.04
CA GLY A 49 6.34 -4.25 -8.68
C GLY A 49 6.62 -5.56 -7.95
N VAL A 50 7.25 -5.48 -6.78
CA VAL A 50 7.51 -6.65 -5.94
C VAL A 50 6.79 -6.36 -4.64
N ASN A 51 5.47 -6.55 -4.71
CA ASN A 51 4.57 -6.31 -3.61
C ASN A 51 4.97 -7.14 -2.39
N GLY A 52 5.14 -6.45 -1.26
CA GLY A 52 5.30 -7.06 0.06
C GLY A 52 3.97 -7.07 0.82
N PRO A 53 3.95 -7.60 2.06
CA PRO A 53 2.74 -7.68 2.88
C PRO A 53 2.25 -6.32 3.39
N LEU A 54 3.01 -5.24 3.18
CA LEU A 54 2.69 -3.90 3.67
C LEU A 54 2.04 -3.07 2.56
N THR A 55 0.85 -2.50 2.83
CA THR A 55 0.11 -1.63 1.91
C THR A 55 0.64 -0.19 1.89
N CYS A 56 1.37 0.21 2.93
CA CYS A 56 2.02 1.51 3.04
C CYS A 56 3.42 1.32 3.61
N VAL A 57 4.45 1.71 2.85
CA VAL A 57 5.85 1.57 3.26
C VAL A 57 6.48 2.94 3.44
N ALA A 58 6.57 3.35 4.71
CA ALA A 58 7.15 4.60 5.15
C ALA A 58 8.66 4.48 5.41
N ALA A 59 9.18 3.26 5.58
CA ALA A 59 10.60 3.00 5.80
C ALA A 59 11.07 1.85 4.90
N LEU A 60 12.19 2.08 4.20
CA LEU A 60 12.95 1.03 3.51
C LEU A 60 14.41 1.10 3.95
N GLY A 61 15.03 -0.06 4.14
CA GLY A 61 16.43 -0.15 4.49
C GLY A 61 17.07 -1.44 4.01
N THR A 62 18.36 -1.38 3.69
CA THR A 62 19.15 -2.55 3.31
C THR A 62 20.14 -2.88 4.42
N VAL A 63 20.06 -4.10 4.95
CA VAL A 63 20.85 -4.58 6.09
C VAL A 63 21.52 -5.89 5.67
N ALA A 64 22.85 -5.94 5.67
CA ALA A 64 23.64 -7.08 5.15
C ALA A 64 23.08 -7.71 3.86
N GLY A 65 22.73 -6.87 2.88
CA GLY A 65 22.22 -7.36 1.60
C GLY A 65 20.79 -7.92 1.66
N ARG A 66 20.02 -7.62 2.70
CA ARG A 66 18.58 -7.92 2.79
C ARG A 66 17.79 -6.63 2.85
N LEU A 67 16.60 -6.63 2.26
CA LEU A 67 15.68 -5.49 2.32
C LEU A 67 14.70 -5.63 3.47
N LEU A 68 14.50 -4.54 4.19
CA LEU A 68 13.47 -4.38 5.20
C LEU A 68 12.50 -3.29 4.75
N ALA A 69 11.22 -3.52 4.99
CA ALA A 69 10.14 -2.56 4.78
C ALA A 69 9.40 -2.36 6.10
N GLY A 70 9.00 -1.12 6.38
CA GLY A 70 8.30 -0.74 7.59
C GLY A 70 7.17 0.23 7.29
N GLY A 71 6.08 0.10 8.03
CA GLY A 71 4.91 0.97 7.93
C GLY A 71 3.98 0.81 9.11
N ALA A 72 2.74 1.32 8.98
CA ALA A 72 1.72 1.22 10.03
C ALA A 72 1.25 -0.22 10.29
N GLU A 73 1.51 -1.14 9.36
CA GLU A 73 1.13 -2.56 9.45
C GLU A 73 2.24 -3.43 10.07
N GLY A 74 3.38 -2.83 10.43
CA GLY A 74 4.52 -3.51 11.03
C GLY A 74 5.77 -3.52 10.15
N ILE A 75 6.58 -4.56 10.30
CA ILE A 75 7.87 -4.73 9.61
C ILE A 75 7.80 -5.96 8.74
N ALA A 76 8.30 -5.87 7.52
CA ALA A 76 8.48 -6.99 6.60
C ALA A 76 9.95 -7.09 6.18
N ARG A 77 10.44 -8.32 6.03
CA ARG A 77 11.78 -8.62 5.54
C ARG A 77 11.69 -9.31 4.20
N ARG A 78 12.65 -9.07 3.30
CA ARG A 78 12.75 -9.80 2.04
C ARG A 78 13.87 -10.84 2.10
N GLY A 79 13.49 -12.11 2.04
CA GLY A 79 14.41 -13.24 1.86
C GLY A 79 14.44 -13.75 0.42
N ALA A 80 15.15 -14.86 0.17
CA ALA A 80 15.23 -15.48 -1.15
C ALA A 80 13.87 -15.91 -1.72
N GLY A 81 12.91 -16.25 -0.85
CA GLY A 81 11.55 -16.67 -1.22
C GLY A 81 10.53 -15.54 -1.37
N GLY A 82 10.89 -14.28 -1.14
CA GLY A 82 9.96 -13.15 -1.15
C GLY A 82 9.90 -12.39 0.17
N TRP A 83 8.77 -11.74 0.44
CA TRP A 83 8.57 -10.93 1.64
C TRP A 83 7.88 -11.72 2.76
N ASP A 84 8.44 -11.67 3.97
CA ASP A 84 7.85 -12.22 5.18
C ASP A 84 7.53 -11.10 6.18
N LEU A 85 6.37 -11.17 6.83
CA LEU A 85 6.05 -10.32 7.97
C LEU A 85 6.88 -10.73 9.19
N ALA A 86 7.53 -9.76 9.83
CA ALA A 86 8.32 -9.97 11.03
C ALA A 86 7.42 -10.04 12.28
N GLN A 87 7.90 -10.74 13.31
CA GLN A 87 7.22 -10.76 14.61
C GLN A 87 7.67 -9.57 15.44
N VAL A 88 6.75 -8.64 15.71
CA VAL A 88 7.01 -7.43 16.49
C VAL A 88 6.35 -7.55 17.86
N GLN A 89 7.13 -7.44 18.93
CA GLN A 89 6.62 -7.25 20.28
C GLN A 89 6.38 -5.75 20.50
N GLY A 90 5.13 -5.31 20.62
CA GLY A 90 4.81 -3.89 20.76
C GLY A 90 3.34 -3.58 20.49
N SER A 91 2.99 -2.30 20.46
CA SER A 91 1.64 -1.85 20.09
C SER A 91 1.39 -1.92 18.57
N GLY A 92 2.47 -2.06 17.79
CA GLY A 92 2.43 -2.03 16.33
C GLY A 92 2.56 -0.61 15.79
N ALA A 93 3.35 0.23 16.47
CA ALA A 93 3.54 1.62 16.06
C ALA A 93 4.14 1.72 14.64
N PRO A 94 3.79 2.76 13.86
CA PRO A 94 4.34 2.96 12.52
C PRO A 94 5.86 3.07 12.54
N VAL A 95 6.51 2.33 11.63
CA VAL A 95 7.96 2.34 11.46
C VAL A 95 8.38 3.35 10.41
N VAL A 96 9.35 4.22 10.74
CA VAL A 96 9.75 5.37 9.90
C VAL A 96 11.22 5.35 9.47
N ALA A 97 12.09 4.57 10.13
CA ALA A 97 13.48 4.40 9.71
C ALA A 97 14.05 3.06 10.18
N PHE A 98 15.04 2.55 9.44
CA PHE A 98 15.87 1.43 9.85
C PHE A 98 17.34 1.84 9.93
N LEU A 99 18.10 1.23 10.84
CA LEU A 99 19.54 1.42 10.97
C LEU A 99 20.24 0.08 11.19
N ASP A 100 21.18 -0.27 10.31
CA ASP A 100 22.14 -1.37 10.57
C ASP A 100 23.16 -0.88 11.61
N VAL A 101 23.39 -1.67 12.65
CA VAL A 101 24.32 -1.30 13.73
C VAL A 101 25.79 -1.56 13.36
N ARG A 102 26.07 -2.39 12.34
CA ARG A 102 27.44 -2.75 11.96
C ARG A 102 28.21 -1.61 11.31
N MET A 103 29.51 -1.56 11.59
CA MET A 103 30.42 -0.64 10.91
C MET A 103 30.64 -1.08 9.45
N PRO A 104 30.63 -0.16 8.47
CA PRO A 104 30.99 -0.48 7.09
C PRO A 104 32.42 -1.03 7.03
N GLY A 105 32.60 -2.22 6.45
CA GLY A 105 33.93 -2.84 6.31
C GLY A 105 34.41 -3.67 7.51
N ALA A 106 33.56 -3.92 8.52
CA ALA A 106 33.86 -4.88 9.60
C ALA A 106 33.71 -6.36 9.18
N ASP A 107 33.77 -6.66 7.87
CA ASP A 107 33.94 -8.02 7.33
C ASP A 107 35.35 -8.53 7.67
N VAL A 108 35.61 -8.77 8.95
CA VAL A 108 36.65 -9.69 9.39
C VAL A 108 35.96 -10.98 9.73
N ASP A 109 35.97 -11.86 8.74
CA ASP A 109 35.64 -13.28 8.73
C ASP A 109 35.49 -13.93 10.14
N PRO A 110 34.26 -14.25 10.59
CA PRO A 110 34.06 -15.12 11.74
C PRO A 110 33.99 -16.61 11.38
N ALA A 111 34.07 -17.01 10.10
CA ALA A 111 33.80 -18.39 9.68
C ALA A 111 35.07 -19.20 9.37
N GLY A 112 35.14 -20.42 9.90
CA GLY A 112 36.10 -21.42 9.46
C GLY A 112 35.84 -21.87 8.01
N PRO A 113 36.81 -22.49 7.33
CA PRO A 113 36.65 -22.89 5.93
C PRO A 113 35.59 -24.01 5.79
N GLY A 114 34.41 -23.69 5.25
CA GLY A 114 33.42 -24.72 4.92
C GLY A 114 31.95 -24.29 4.70
N GLU A 115 31.53 -23.08 5.07
CA GLU A 115 30.11 -22.69 4.97
C GLU A 115 29.68 -22.29 3.54
N SER A 116 28.51 -22.76 3.13
CA SER A 116 27.96 -22.51 1.79
C SER A 116 27.34 -21.10 1.68
N ARG A 117 27.04 -20.66 0.46
CA ARG A 117 26.49 -19.32 0.19
C ARG A 117 25.04 -19.17 0.65
N GLU A 118 24.30 -20.26 0.77
CA GLU A 118 22.93 -20.32 1.30
C GLU A 118 22.92 -20.23 2.84
N ASP A 119 23.93 -20.79 3.53
CA ASP A 119 24.09 -20.66 5.01
C ASP A 119 24.43 -19.22 5.46
N ARG A 120 24.97 -18.40 4.56
CA ARG A 120 25.23 -16.97 4.79
C ARG A 120 23.95 -16.14 4.86
N GLU A 121 22.87 -16.57 4.20
CA GLU A 121 21.60 -15.83 4.15
C GLU A 121 20.80 -15.89 5.46
N ASP A 122 21.21 -16.71 6.43
CA ASP A 122 20.48 -16.94 7.69
C ASP A 122 21.25 -16.54 8.97
N HIS A 123 22.38 -15.82 8.88
CA HIS A 123 23.19 -15.46 10.04
C HIS A 123 22.43 -14.70 11.16
N ASP A 124 22.30 -15.37 12.30
CA ASP A 124 21.51 -15.02 13.49
C ASP A 124 22.17 -13.96 14.41
N GLY A 125 22.99 -13.06 13.84
CA GLY A 125 23.79 -12.08 14.61
C GLY A 125 23.66 -10.63 14.15
N ASP A 126 22.84 -10.37 13.13
CA ASP A 126 22.69 -9.06 12.53
C ASP A 126 21.78 -8.17 13.38
N VAL A 127 22.38 -7.17 14.04
CA VAL A 127 21.64 -6.23 14.87
C VAL A 127 21.11 -5.08 14.01
N VAL A 128 19.79 -4.89 14.05
CA VAL A 128 19.09 -3.82 13.34
C VAL A 128 18.22 -3.06 14.32
N LEU A 129 18.10 -1.76 14.11
CA LEU A 129 17.18 -0.90 14.83
C LEU A 129 16.10 -0.37 13.90
N ALA A 130 14.91 -0.15 14.45
CA ALA A 130 13.81 0.52 13.78
C ALA A 130 13.29 1.67 14.65
N ALA A 131 13.13 2.84 14.04
CA ALA A 131 12.50 4.00 14.65
C ALA A 131 10.98 3.91 14.50
N THR A 132 10.24 4.20 15.56
CA THR A 132 8.77 4.12 15.56
C THR A 132 8.15 5.39 16.13
N LEU A 133 6.92 5.69 15.70
CA LEU A 133 6.16 6.84 16.19
C LEU A 133 5.35 6.56 17.47
N GLY A 134 5.67 5.52 18.22
CA GLY A 134 4.89 5.19 19.43
C GLY A 134 5.39 4.04 20.30
N ASP A 135 6.37 3.25 19.85
CA ASP A 135 7.00 2.17 20.62
C ASP A 135 8.49 2.47 20.92
N GLY A 136 8.98 3.69 20.64
CA GLY A 136 10.39 4.08 20.77
C GLY A 136 11.26 3.45 19.69
N VAL A 137 12.41 2.89 20.10
CA VAL A 137 13.29 2.09 19.23
C VAL A 137 12.97 0.61 19.40
N LEU A 138 12.68 -0.06 18.29
CA LEU A 138 12.66 -1.51 18.22
C LEU A 138 14.05 -2.02 17.85
N ARG A 139 14.44 -3.14 18.43
CA ARG A 139 15.71 -3.82 18.14
C ARG A 139 15.45 -5.24 17.68
N SER A 140 16.16 -5.63 16.63
CA SER A 140 16.27 -7.02 16.20
C SER A 140 17.70 -7.49 16.39
N ALA A 141 17.87 -8.74 16.83
CA ALA A 141 19.17 -9.41 16.94
C ALA A 141 19.37 -10.49 15.86
N ASP A 142 18.34 -10.76 15.06
CA ASP A 142 18.23 -11.89 14.15
C ASP A 142 17.97 -11.43 12.70
N GLY A 143 18.51 -10.26 12.32
CA GLY A 143 18.40 -9.75 10.95
C GLY A 143 16.99 -9.30 10.55
N GLY A 144 16.16 -8.93 11.52
CA GLY A 144 14.82 -8.38 11.31
C GLY A 144 13.69 -9.42 11.33
N ARG A 145 13.91 -10.65 11.82
CA ARG A 145 12.86 -11.66 11.95
C ARG A 145 11.99 -11.41 13.18
N THR A 146 12.62 -11.10 14.31
CA THR A 146 11.94 -10.71 15.55
C THR A 146 12.41 -9.33 16.00
N TRP A 147 11.47 -8.58 16.58
CA TRP A 147 11.68 -7.22 17.05
C TRP A 147 11.14 -7.08 18.46
N GLU A 148 11.96 -6.51 19.34
CA GLU A 148 11.63 -6.20 20.72
C GLU A 148 11.79 -4.70 20.99
N PRO A 149 10.93 -4.10 21.83
CA PRO A 149 11.05 -2.70 22.20
C PRO A 149 12.20 -2.54 23.19
N VAL A 150 13.00 -1.50 23.01
CA VAL A 150 14.10 -1.17 23.93
C VAL A 150 13.69 -0.01 24.82
N PHE A 151 13.79 -0.21 26.13
CA PHE A 151 13.52 0.82 27.13
C PHE A 151 14.72 1.75 27.32
N GLY A 152 14.46 3.00 27.74
CA GLY A 152 15.51 3.97 28.11
C GLY A 152 15.48 5.28 27.32
N LEU A 153 14.57 5.40 26.35
CA LEU A 153 14.17 6.70 25.80
C LEU A 153 13.09 7.29 26.72
N ALA A 154 13.17 8.60 26.96
CA ALA A 154 12.10 9.32 27.68
C ALA A 154 10.85 9.47 26.79
N ASP A 155 11.07 9.57 25.48
CA ASP A 155 10.05 9.67 24.45
C ASP A 155 9.78 8.30 23.79
N ILE A 156 8.52 8.09 23.42
CA ILE A 156 8.05 6.92 22.67
C ILE A 156 8.03 7.19 21.16
N GLU A 157 8.21 8.45 20.74
CA GLU A 157 8.32 8.86 19.35
C GLU A 157 9.79 9.03 18.95
N VAL A 158 10.21 8.28 17.93
CA VAL A 158 11.54 8.32 17.35
C VAL A 158 11.40 8.54 15.85
N THR A 159 11.92 9.66 15.38
CA THR A 159 11.74 10.15 14.01
C THR A 159 12.93 9.81 13.11
N ALA A 160 14.13 9.73 13.69
CA ALA A 160 15.36 9.51 12.93
C ALA A 160 16.37 8.65 13.71
N LEU A 161 17.15 7.86 12.98
CA LEU A 161 18.27 7.09 13.50
C LEU A 161 19.53 7.39 12.69
N ALA A 162 20.68 7.46 13.36
CA ALA A 162 21.98 7.60 12.70
C ALA A 162 23.07 6.83 13.43
N ARG A 163 24.09 6.44 12.68
CA ARG A 163 25.36 5.96 13.24
C ARG A 163 26.44 6.98 12.92
N THR A 164 27.15 7.41 13.95
CA THR A 164 28.23 8.38 13.84
C THR A 164 29.52 7.72 13.32
N PRO A 165 30.55 8.50 12.91
CA PRO A 165 31.82 7.94 12.45
C PRO A 165 32.52 7.04 13.47
N CYS A 166 32.38 7.30 14.78
CA CYS A 166 32.98 6.45 15.81
C CYS A 166 32.14 5.21 16.16
N GLY A 167 30.97 5.04 15.54
CA GLY A 167 30.06 3.91 15.78
C GLY A 167 29.06 4.13 16.91
N ARG A 168 28.97 5.34 17.48
CA ARG A 168 27.88 5.71 18.40
C ARG A 168 26.56 5.75 17.61
N LEU A 169 25.48 5.30 18.22
CA LEU A 169 24.15 5.36 17.61
C LEU A 169 23.38 6.53 18.19
N LEU A 170 22.65 7.24 17.34
CA LEU A 170 21.82 8.38 17.70
C LEU A 170 20.37 8.12 17.35
N ALA A 171 19.47 8.55 18.22
CA ALA A 171 18.02 8.57 18.03
C ALA A 171 17.52 10.01 18.15
N GLY A 172 16.81 10.47 17.14
CA GLY A 172 16.16 11.78 17.09
C GLY A 172 14.75 11.65 17.61
N THR A 173 14.35 12.55 18.49
CA THR A 173 13.04 12.60 19.13
C THR A 173 12.51 14.04 19.14
N PRO A 174 11.22 14.25 19.39
CA PRO A 174 10.66 15.58 19.66
C PRO A 174 11.35 16.33 20.80
N GLU A 175 11.89 15.61 21.80
CA GLU A 175 12.57 16.19 22.96
C GLU A 175 14.09 16.41 22.78
N GLY A 176 14.68 15.92 21.68
CA GLY A 176 16.11 16.07 21.38
C GLY A 176 16.78 14.79 20.91
N VAL A 177 18.11 14.74 21.07
CA VAL A 177 18.94 13.63 20.62
C VAL A 177 19.27 12.70 21.78
N PHE A 178 19.09 11.40 21.59
CA PHE A 178 19.56 10.35 22.48
C PHE A 178 20.69 9.56 21.81
N ALA A 179 21.62 9.05 22.61
CA ALA A 179 22.76 8.28 22.16
C ALA A 179 22.83 6.91 22.82
N SER A 180 23.38 5.94 22.08
CA SER A 180 23.68 4.59 22.55
C SER A 180 25.11 4.20 22.17
N GLU A 181 25.83 3.63 23.13
CA GLU A 181 27.20 3.10 22.96
C GLU A 181 27.25 1.57 22.93
N ASN A 182 26.10 0.92 23.14
CA ASN A 182 26.03 -0.53 23.35
C ASN A 182 25.09 -1.22 22.35
N ALA A 183 25.21 -0.83 21.08
CA ALA A 183 24.44 -1.41 19.97
C ALA A 183 22.92 -1.28 20.15
N GLY A 184 22.48 -0.12 20.66
CA GLY A 184 21.06 0.23 20.80
C GLY A 184 20.36 -0.49 21.95
N ARG A 185 21.10 -1.11 22.88
CA ARG A 185 20.53 -1.82 24.04
C ARG A 185 20.11 -0.88 25.17
N ALA A 186 20.71 0.31 25.25
CA ALA A 186 20.33 1.36 26.16
C ALA A 186 20.61 2.74 25.55
N TRP A 187 19.78 3.71 25.89
CA TRP A 187 19.81 5.07 25.38
C TRP A 187 19.92 6.08 26.50
N ARG A 188 20.56 7.22 26.23
CA ARG A 188 20.69 8.36 27.16
C ARG A 188 20.67 9.68 26.38
N PRO A 189 20.22 10.79 26.97
CA PRO A 189 20.32 12.09 26.31
C PRO A 189 21.74 12.39 25.85
N ALA A 190 21.90 12.79 24.59
CA ALA A 190 23.19 13.19 24.05
C ALA A 190 23.61 14.52 24.70
N GLY A 191 24.75 14.51 25.41
CA GLY A 191 25.24 15.64 26.21
C GLY A 191 25.47 15.31 27.69
N HIS A 192 24.91 14.21 28.20
CA HIS A 192 25.22 13.67 29.53
C HIS A 192 26.23 12.52 29.43
N ASP A 193 27.52 12.82 29.60
CA ASP A 193 28.60 11.81 29.58
C ASP A 193 29.36 11.81 30.93
N PRO A 194 29.28 10.73 31.74
CA PRO A 194 29.98 10.66 33.02
C PRO A 194 31.49 10.66 32.83
N GLY A 195 32.12 11.83 32.95
CA GLY A 195 33.55 12.04 32.73
C GLY A 195 33.88 13.35 31.99
N HIS A 196 32.88 13.95 31.34
CA HIS A 196 32.99 15.24 30.65
C HIS A 196 32.03 16.31 31.18
N ASP A 197 31.26 16.01 32.23
CA ASP A 197 30.48 16.99 33.00
C ASP A 197 31.42 18.04 33.61
N LEU A 198 31.62 19.15 32.92
CA LEU A 198 32.31 20.31 33.45
C LEU A 198 31.38 20.98 34.48
N PRO A 199 31.84 21.34 35.68
CA PRO A 199 31.00 22.07 36.64
C PRO A 199 30.60 23.42 36.02
N GLY A 200 29.31 23.54 35.67
CA GLY A 200 28.73 24.70 34.98
C GLY A 200 28.12 24.42 33.60
N SER A 201 28.16 23.18 33.09
CA SER A 201 27.55 22.78 31.80
C SER A 201 26.05 22.41 31.89
N ASP A 202 25.30 23.03 32.80
CA ASP A 202 23.83 22.85 32.92
C ASP A 202 23.06 23.45 31.72
N GLU A 203 23.75 24.00 30.74
CA GLU A 203 23.16 24.70 29.60
C GLU A 203 23.62 24.06 28.29
N GLN A 204 22.66 23.48 27.55
CA GLN A 204 22.70 22.94 26.17
C GLN A 204 22.63 21.41 26.00
N VAL A 205 21.67 20.74 26.65
CA VAL A 205 20.85 19.78 25.90
C VAL A 205 19.72 20.60 25.29
N ALA A 206 19.93 21.16 24.10
CA ALA A 206 18.85 21.92 23.49
C ALA A 206 17.73 20.93 23.11
N ALA A 207 16.56 21.12 23.71
CA ALA A 207 15.36 20.39 23.36
C ALA A 207 14.89 20.90 21.99
N PHE A 208 15.21 20.16 20.94
CA PHE A 208 14.80 20.45 19.59
C PHE A 208 14.23 19.19 18.94
N ALA A 209 13.10 19.34 18.24
CA ALA A 209 12.47 18.23 17.52
C ALA A 209 13.30 17.88 16.30
N VAL A 210 14.00 16.76 16.37
CA VAL A 210 14.81 16.23 15.27
C VAL A 210 13.89 15.55 14.27
N ALA A 211 14.07 15.84 12.98
CA ALA A 211 13.34 15.20 11.90
C ALA A 211 14.22 14.25 11.08
N ALA A 212 15.49 14.59 10.87
CA ALA A 212 16.43 13.78 10.08
C ALA A 212 17.88 13.96 10.52
N PHE A 213 18.72 12.98 10.21
CA PHE A 213 20.18 13.06 10.37
C PHE A 213 20.90 12.78 9.05
N ALA A 214 22.10 13.35 8.91
CA ALA A 214 23.09 12.94 7.92
C ALA A 214 24.50 12.99 8.53
N VAL A 215 25.43 12.19 7.98
CA VAL A 215 26.84 12.27 8.33
C VAL A 215 27.60 12.81 7.12
N ALA A 216 28.18 14.00 7.27
CA ALA A 216 28.96 14.65 6.22
C ALA A 216 30.29 13.91 5.98
N ALA A 217 30.91 14.16 4.81
CA ALA A 217 32.16 13.52 4.42
C ALA A 217 33.35 13.83 5.36
N ASP A 218 33.29 14.94 6.09
CA ASP A 218 34.28 15.31 7.11
C ASP A 218 34.04 14.67 8.49
N GLY A 219 32.98 13.87 8.63
CA GLY A 219 32.57 13.22 9.86
C GLY A 219 31.59 14.04 10.71
N THR A 220 31.23 15.26 10.30
CA THR A 220 30.23 16.06 11.02
C THR A 220 28.87 15.39 10.94
N VAL A 221 28.22 15.18 12.09
CA VAL A 221 26.83 14.73 12.13
C VAL A 221 25.93 15.95 12.06
N VAL A 222 24.98 15.96 11.12
CA VAL A 222 24.03 17.05 10.91
C VAL A 222 22.64 16.57 11.31
N ALA A 223 21.95 17.35 12.13
CA ALA A 223 20.55 17.18 12.50
C ALA A 223 19.70 18.26 11.81
N GLY A 224 18.66 17.84 11.11
CA GLY A 224 17.62 18.70 10.56
C GLY A 224 16.40 18.67 11.46
N LEU A 225 15.87 19.85 11.74
CA LEU A 225 14.81 20.03 12.72
C LEU A 225 13.45 20.28 12.07
N GLU A 226 12.38 19.97 12.79
CA GLU A 226 11.01 20.29 12.36
C GLU A 226 10.76 21.80 12.21
N SER A 227 11.57 22.64 12.85
CA SER A 227 11.53 24.09 12.65
C SER A 227 12.11 24.56 11.30
N GLY A 228 12.86 23.69 10.61
CA GLY A 228 13.69 24.04 9.46
C GLY A 228 15.14 24.39 9.81
N ASP A 229 15.48 24.50 11.10
CA ASP A 229 16.85 24.74 11.54
C ASP A 229 17.76 23.51 11.33
N LEU A 230 19.05 23.76 11.18
CA LEU A 230 20.09 22.74 10.99
C LEU A 230 21.19 22.90 12.03
N TRP A 231 21.50 21.79 12.71
CA TRP A 231 22.51 21.73 13.77
C TRP A 231 23.59 20.73 13.40
N GLY A 232 24.84 21.01 13.72
CA GLY A 232 26.00 20.18 13.42
C GLY A 232 26.76 19.77 14.69
N SER A 233 27.29 18.55 14.68
CA SER A 233 28.15 18.01 15.72
C SER A 233 29.46 17.50 15.10
N ALA A 234 30.57 18.06 15.56
CA ALA A 234 31.92 17.67 15.13
C ALA A 234 32.57 16.64 16.08
N ASP A 235 31.89 16.25 17.15
CA ASP A 235 32.42 15.44 18.25
C ASP A 235 31.59 14.18 18.51
N ASP A 236 31.07 13.60 17.42
CA ASP A 236 30.35 12.33 17.41
C ASP A 236 28.98 12.39 18.11
N GLY A 237 28.26 13.50 17.92
CA GLY A 237 26.94 13.73 18.50
C GLY A 237 26.96 14.10 19.98
N ARG A 238 28.10 14.54 20.54
CA ARG A 238 28.20 14.95 21.96
C ARG A 238 27.72 16.37 22.18
N THR A 239 28.18 17.29 21.33
CA THR A 239 27.77 18.70 21.35
C THR A 239 27.24 19.10 19.98
N TRP A 240 26.29 20.03 19.98
CA TRP A 240 25.60 20.47 18.78
C TRP A 240 25.61 22.00 18.70
N ALA A 241 25.85 22.52 17.50
CA ALA A 241 25.83 23.95 17.23
C ALA A 241 24.98 24.25 15.97
N PRO A 242 24.28 25.39 15.91
CA PRO A 242 23.54 25.78 14.71
C PRO A 242 24.50 26.01 13.54
N ILE A 243 24.18 25.44 12.37
CA ILE A 243 24.97 25.57 11.13
C ILE A 243 24.19 26.20 9.98
N GLY A 244 22.90 26.45 10.16
CA GLY A 244 22.05 27.13 9.18
C GLY A 244 20.57 26.88 9.43
N SER A 245 19.73 27.36 8.51
CA SER A 245 18.29 27.10 8.50
C SER A 245 17.77 27.07 7.07
N LEU A 246 16.65 26.36 6.89
CA LEU A 246 15.90 26.25 5.65
C LEU A 246 14.55 26.97 5.81
N PRO A 247 13.89 27.36 4.71
CA PRO A 247 12.61 28.09 4.79
C PRO A 247 11.40 27.23 5.16
N ALA A 248 11.58 25.92 5.34
CA ALA A 248 10.53 24.96 5.68
C ALA A 248 11.10 23.83 6.56
N PRO A 249 10.23 23.12 7.31
CA PRO A 249 10.62 21.94 8.10
C PRO A 249 11.46 20.95 7.31
N VAL A 250 12.54 20.46 7.93
CA VAL A 250 13.38 19.41 7.33
C VAL A 250 12.63 18.08 7.44
N THR A 251 12.65 17.30 6.37
CA THR A 251 12.01 15.97 6.33
C THR A 251 13.00 14.85 5.98
N ALA A 252 14.08 15.17 5.26
CA ALA A 252 15.12 14.22 4.90
C ALA A 252 16.47 14.91 4.77
N LEU A 253 17.55 14.21 5.10
CA LEU A 253 18.93 14.66 4.92
C LEU A 253 19.80 13.54 4.36
N VAL A 254 20.69 13.86 3.42
CA VAL A 254 21.70 12.90 2.94
C VAL A 254 22.99 13.62 2.55
N ALA A 255 24.12 12.95 2.76
CA ALA A 255 25.41 13.35 2.22
C ALA A 255 25.71 12.55 0.95
N THR A 256 26.12 13.23 -0.12
CA THR A 256 26.54 12.56 -1.36
C THR A 256 27.99 12.10 -1.26
N SER A 257 28.41 11.21 -2.17
CA SER A 257 29.81 10.76 -2.25
C SER A 257 30.79 11.90 -2.58
N ALA A 258 30.30 13.03 -3.10
CA ALA A 258 31.10 14.22 -3.39
C ALA A 258 31.25 15.15 -2.17
N GLY A 259 30.62 14.82 -1.03
CA GLY A 259 30.63 15.63 0.19
C GLY A 259 29.61 16.78 0.18
N THR A 260 28.66 16.77 -0.75
CA THR A 260 27.54 17.72 -0.76
C THR A 260 26.46 17.24 0.23
N LEU A 261 25.88 18.16 0.99
CA LEU A 261 24.69 17.89 1.79
C LEU A 261 23.44 18.27 1.00
N LEU A 262 22.43 17.41 1.05
CA LEU A 262 21.10 17.65 0.47
C LEU A 262 20.04 17.51 1.56
N ALA A 263 19.07 18.42 1.54
CA ALA A 263 17.97 18.47 2.48
C ALA A 263 16.64 18.51 1.74
N GLY A 264 15.74 17.60 2.09
CA GLY A 264 14.35 17.61 1.71
C GLY A 264 13.53 18.40 2.72
N THR A 265 12.46 19.05 2.25
CA THR A 265 11.57 19.84 3.11
C THR A 265 10.11 19.53 2.84
N SER A 266 9.23 19.89 3.78
CA SER A 266 7.77 19.66 3.68
C SER A 266 7.02 20.60 2.72
N GLY A 267 7.72 21.33 1.85
CA GLY A 267 7.08 22.32 0.97
C GLY A 267 8.00 23.35 0.32
N ALA A 268 9.30 23.24 0.50
CA ALA A 268 10.31 24.08 -0.16
C ALA A 268 11.25 23.24 -1.07
N GLY A 269 10.86 22.01 -1.44
CA GLY A 269 11.64 21.14 -2.31
C GLY A 269 12.98 20.68 -1.71
N VAL A 270 13.97 20.48 -2.60
CA VAL A 270 15.33 20.02 -2.24
C VAL A 270 16.33 21.19 -2.18
N TRP A 271 17.01 21.31 -1.06
CA TRP A 271 18.07 22.28 -0.78
C TRP A 271 19.44 21.61 -0.78
N ARG A 272 20.47 22.37 -1.15
CA ARG A 272 21.83 21.86 -1.33
C ARG A 272 22.85 22.75 -0.64
N SER A 273 23.86 22.14 -0.01
CA SER A 273 25.04 22.82 0.50
C SER A 273 26.33 22.16 0.01
N ALA A 274 27.19 22.94 -0.66
CA ALA A 274 28.51 22.51 -1.10
C ALA A 274 29.57 23.09 -0.16
N GLY A 275 30.36 22.25 0.50
CA GLY A 275 31.52 22.70 1.27
C GLY A 275 31.21 23.71 2.39
N GLY A 276 30.02 23.63 3.00
CA GLY A 276 29.63 24.46 4.15
C GLY A 276 29.36 25.94 3.86
N ALA A 277 29.38 26.37 2.58
CA ALA A 277 29.26 27.78 2.20
C ALA A 277 27.82 28.35 2.20
N GLY A 278 26.86 27.62 2.79
CA GLY A 278 25.44 27.98 2.83
C GLY A 278 24.55 27.01 2.05
N TRP A 279 23.23 27.23 2.15
CA TRP A 279 22.20 26.41 1.51
C TRP A 279 21.53 27.17 0.35
N TYR A 280 21.29 26.47 -0.76
CA TYR A 280 20.62 27.03 -1.91
C TYR A 280 19.63 26.04 -2.52
N GLU A 281 18.59 26.58 -3.12
CA GLU A 281 17.55 25.82 -3.81
C GLU A 281 18.09 25.22 -5.12
N THR A 282 17.70 23.97 -5.42
CA THR A 282 18.25 23.20 -6.55
C THR A 282 17.35 23.17 -7.79
N ALA A 283 16.08 23.58 -7.69
CA ALA A 283 15.11 23.52 -8.78
C ALA A 283 13.99 24.59 -8.66
N PRO A 284 14.33 25.90 -8.69
CA PRO A 284 13.36 26.98 -8.52
C PRO A 284 12.27 27.03 -9.60
N GLU A 285 12.48 26.38 -10.75
CA GLU A 285 11.53 26.28 -11.87
C GLU A 285 10.39 25.26 -11.67
N LYS A 286 10.49 24.39 -10.65
CA LYS A 286 9.42 23.44 -10.31
C LYS A 286 8.65 23.91 -9.08
N PRO A 287 7.32 23.67 -9.00
CA PRO A 287 6.58 23.95 -7.77
C PRO A 287 7.23 23.20 -6.60
N ALA A 288 7.48 23.91 -5.50
CA ALA A 288 8.08 23.32 -4.32
C ALA A 288 7.09 22.34 -3.65
N GLY A 289 7.30 21.05 -3.89
CA GLY A 289 6.55 19.95 -3.28
C GLY A 289 7.18 19.45 -1.97
N THR A 290 6.46 18.57 -1.28
CA THR A 290 7.00 17.85 -0.13
C THR A 290 8.00 16.80 -0.59
N VAL A 291 9.19 16.77 0.01
CA VAL A 291 10.18 15.69 -0.15
C VAL A 291 10.06 14.77 1.05
N TYR A 292 9.77 13.49 0.86
CA TYR A 292 9.64 12.53 1.96
C TYR A 292 10.94 11.79 2.25
N CYS A 293 11.73 11.47 1.22
CA CYS A 293 12.99 10.76 1.39
C CYS A 293 14.06 11.24 0.41
N LEU A 294 15.32 11.11 0.83
CA LEU A 294 16.49 11.29 -0.01
C LEU A 294 17.38 10.06 0.08
N LEU A 295 17.91 9.61 -1.06
CA LEU A 295 18.85 8.50 -1.15
C LEU A 295 20.01 8.90 -2.05
N ALA A 296 21.24 8.78 -1.55
CA ALA A 296 22.45 8.90 -2.35
C ALA A 296 23.02 7.50 -2.61
N ASP A 297 23.13 7.11 -3.88
CA ASP A 297 23.74 5.87 -4.32
C ASP A 297 24.84 6.16 -5.35
N GLY A 298 26.09 6.10 -4.88
CA GLY A 298 27.25 6.53 -5.65
C GLY A 298 27.12 7.98 -6.12
N THR A 299 27.13 8.19 -7.44
CA THR A 299 27.01 9.52 -8.07
C THR A 299 25.57 9.94 -8.35
N THR A 300 24.59 9.08 -8.06
CA THR A 300 23.18 9.35 -8.35
C THR A 300 22.44 9.63 -7.05
N THR A 301 21.60 10.66 -7.04
CA THR A 301 20.75 10.99 -5.91
C THR A 301 19.28 10.92 -6.32
N TYR A 302 18.46 10.37 -5.44
CA TYR A 302 17.02 10.25 -5.61
C TYR A 302 16.30 11.07 -4.54
N ALA A 303 15.18 11.68 -4.92
CA ALA A 303 14.26 12.34 -4.01
C ALA A 303 12.85 11.78 -4.23
N GLY A 304 12.28 11.17 -3.19
CA GLY A 304 10.89 10.78 -3.18
C GLY A 304 10.03 11.96 -2.75
N THR A 305 9.04 12.31 -3.56
CA THR A 305 8.19 13.48 -3.34
C THR A 305 6.71 13.08 -3.27
N ASP A 306 5.85 14.05 -2.97
CA ASP A 306 4.39 13.97 -3.10
C ASP A 306 3.87 13.65 -4.52
N THR A 307 4.75 13.80 -5.50
CA THR A 307 4.46 13.77 -6.94
C THR A 307 5.34 12.77 -7.68
N GLY A 308 5.95 11.81 -6.98
CA GLY A 308 6.73 10.74 -7.58
C GLY A 308 8.21 10.77 -7.20
N LEU A 309 9.06 10.33 -8.13
CA LEU A 309 10.50 10.21 -7.92
C LEU A 309 11.24 11.23 -8.78
N LEU A 310 12.13 12.00 -8.16
CA LEU A 310 13.13 12.82 -8.85
C LEU A 310 14.49 12.12 -8.80
N VAL A 311 15.26 12.24 -9.89
CA VAL A 311 16.65 11.77 -9.97
C VAL A 311 17.59 12.89 -10.40
N SER A 312 18.73 12.97 -9.71
CA SER A 312 19.86 13.81 -10.03
C SER A 312 21.10 12.96 -10.30
N ARG A 313 21.85 13.30 -11.36
CA ARG A 313 23.11 12.64 -11.74
C ARG A 313 24.30 13.59 -11.69
N ASP A 314 24.09 14.79 -11.16
CA ASP A 314 25.05 15.89 -11.16
C ASP A 314 25.23 16.46 -9.75
N ASP A 315 25.15 15.58 -8.74
CA ASP A 315 25.36 15.91 -7.33
C ASP A 315 24.32 16.94 -6.82
N GLY A 316 23.05 16.66 -7.09
CA GLY A 316 21.89 17.43 -6.65
C GLY A 316 21.78 18.82 -7.27
N ARG A 317 22.46 19.09 -8.40
CA ARG A 317 22.37 20.40 -9.07
C ARG A 317 21.14 20.52 -9.95
N THR A 318 20.77 19.45 -10.65
CA THR A 318 19.56 19.37 -11.45
C THR A 318 18.80 18.08 -11.18
N TRP A 319 17.48 18.15 -11.36
CA TRP A 319 16.56 17.04 -11.08
C TRP A 319 15.65 16.77 -12.27
N SER A 320 15.49 15.49 -12.59
CA SER A 320 14.57 15.00 -13.61
C SER A 320 13.54 14.06 -12.99
N GLU A 321 12.30 14.11 -13.47
CA GLU A 321 11.27 13.18 -13.03
C GLU A 321 11.52 11.79 -13.63
N VAL A 322 11.38 10.77 -12.80
CA VAL A 322 11.33 9.38 -13.23
C VAL A 322 9.87 8.97 -13.23
N GLY A 323 9.34 8.67 -14.42
CA GLY A 323 8.01 8.09 -14.57
C GLY A 323 8.01 6.68 -14.00
N VAL A 324 7.78 6.56 -12.69
CA VAL A 324 7.51 5.27 -12.06
C VAL A 324 6.01 5.03 -12.23
N PRO A 325 5.58 3.99 -12.98
CA PRO A 325 4.16 3.66 -13.07
C PRO A 325 3.70 3.29 -11.66
N SER A 326 2.83 4.10 -11.05
CA SER A 326 2.23 3.74 -9.77
C SER A 326 1.18 2.67 -10.02
N THR A 327 1.61 1.44 -10.20
CA THR A 327 0.70 0.30 -10.28
C THR A 327 0.42 -0.31 -8.90
N ALA A 328 1.10 0.20 -7.86
CA ALA A 328 1.11 -0.36 -6.53
C ALA A 328 -0.21 -0.15 -5.75
N ASP A 329 -0.96 0.93 -6.01
CA ASP A 329 -2.24 1.22 -5.37
C ASP A 329 -3.45 0.84 -6.24
N LEU A 330 -3.23 0.19 -7.40
CA LEU A 330 -4.33 -0.27 -8.25
C LEU A 330 -5.10 -1.36 -7.51
N ASP A 331 -6.33 -1.05 -7.12
CA ASP A 331 -7.21 -1.90 -6.32
C ASP A 331 -8.53 -2.22 -7.02
N ARG A 332 -8.76 -1.61 -8.20
CA ARG A 332 -10.00 -1.77 -8.97
C ARG A 332 -9.75 -2.03 -10.45
N MET A 333 -10.66 -2.80 -11.05
CA MET A 333 -10.71 -3.12 -12.46
C MET A 333 -12.15 -3.07 -12.96
N VAL A 334 -12.36 -2.37 -14.07
CA VAL A 334 -13.67 -2.29 -14.73
C VAL A 334 -13.51 -2.42 -16.23
N TRP A 335 -14.53 -2.97 -16.89
CA TRP A 335 -14.62 -2.95 -18.35
C TRP A 335 -15.36 -1.68 -18.80
N TRP A 336 -14.73 -0.89 -19.68
CA TRP A 336 -15.31 0.31 -20.25
C TRP A 336 -14.92 0.44 -21.73
N ASP A 337 -15.91 0.64 -22.61
CA ASP A 337 -15.72 0.76 -24.07
C ASP A 337 -14.87 -0.37 -24.67
N ASP A 338 -15.23 -1.62 -24.35
CA ASP A 338 -14.53 -2.83 -24.80
C ASP A 338 -13.04 -2.91 -24.40
N ARG A 339 -12.64 -2.16 -23.38
CA ARG A 339 -11.29 -2.17 -22.84
C ARG A 339 -11.30 -2.32 -21.33
N PRO A 340 -10.31 -3.01 -20.76
CA PRO A 340 -10.14 -2.99 -19.32
C PRO A 340 -9.55 -1.65 -18.89
N LEU A 341 -10.02 -1.16 -17.76
CA LEU A 341 -9.43 -0.05 -17.03
C LEU A 341 -8.97 -0.59 -15.69
N LEU A 342 -7.80 -0.14 -15.25
CA LEU A 342 -7.36 -0.31 -13.87
C LEU A 342 -7.48 1.02 -13.16
N ALA A 343 -7.77 0.98 -11.88
CA ALA A 343 -7.90 2.17 -11.09
C ALA A 343 -7.35 1.95 -9.69
N GLY A 344 -6.81 3.03 -9.14
CA GLY A 344 -6.29 3.10 -7.79
C GLY A 344 -6.59 4.46 -7.20
N PRO A 345 -6.71 4.58 -5.86
CA PRO A 345 -7.07 5.84 -5.21
C PRO A 345 -6.17 7.02 -5.59
N ARG A 346 -4.90 6.78 -5.91
CA ARG A 346 -3.89 7.79 -6.27
C ARG A 346 -3.41 7.66 -7.70
N SER A 347 -3.44 6.47 -8.27
CA SER A 347 -3.10 6.29 -9.70
C SER A 347 -4.20 6.74 -10.64
N GLY A 348 -5.37 7.07 -10.09
CA GLY A 348 -6.52 7.48 -10.86
C GLY A 348 -7.02 6.31 -11.68
N ILE A 349 -7.21 6.51 -12.98
CA ILE A 349 -7.68 5.48 -13.90
C ILE A 349 -6.65 5.36 -15.02
N VAL A 350 -6.15 4.15 -15.26
CA VAL A 350 -5.23 3.83 -16.35
C VAL A 350 -5.89 2.88 -17.34
N ARG A 351 -5.50 3.02 -18.61
CA ARG A 351 -6.01 2.21 -19.72
C ARG A 351 -4.86 1.66 -20.58
N PRO A 352 -5.06 0.58 -21.33
CA PRO A 352 -4.08 0.08 -22.27
C PRO A 352 -3.70 1.16 -23.29
N ALA A 353 -2.40 1.30 -23.54
CA ALA A 353 -1.85 2.14 -24.58
C ALA A 353 -1.87 1.42 -25.95
N ALA A 354 -1.44 2.12 -27.00
CA ALA A 354 -1.35 1.53 -28.34
C ALA A 354 -0.22 0.51 -28.46
N ALA A 355 0.84 0.66 -27.66
CA ALA A 355 1.92 -0.30 -27.58
C ALA A 355 1.51 -1.49 -26.69
N PRO A 356 1.96 -2.72 -27.02
CA PRO A 356 1.71 -3.89 -26.19
C PRO A 356 2.29 -3.69 -24.78
N ASN A 357 1.54 -4.11 -23.76
CA ASN A 357 1.95 -4.08 -22.35
C ASN A 357 2.23 -2.68 -21.76
N GLU A 358 1.82 -1.61 -22.44
CA GLU A 358 1.90 -0.26 -21.92
C GLU A 358 0.53 0.22 -21.41
N TRP A 359 0.55 0.96 -20.31
CA TRP A 359 -0.62 1.60 -19.70
C TRP A 359 -0.43 3.12 -19.71
N GLN A 360 -1.51 3.85 -19.93
CA GLN A 360 -1.54 5.30 -19.94
C GLN A 360 -2.68 5.82 -19.06
N SER A 361 -2.46 6.95 -18.39
CA SER A 361 -3.46 7.56 -17.53
C SER A 361 -4.62 8.15 -18.34
N LEU A 362 -5.83 7.99 -17.82
CA LEU A 362 -7.01 8.67 -18.31
C LEU A 362 -7.01 10.10 -17.75
N PRO A 363 -7.05 11.15 -18.58
CA PRO A 363 -6.95 12.53 -18.10
C PRO A 363 -8.22 13.00 -17.39
N GLY A 364 -8.05 14.00 -16.51
CA GLY A 364 -9.14 14.72 -15.85
C GLY A 364 -9.87 13.92 -14.76
N VAL A 365 -9.32 12.78 -14.33
CA VAL A 365 -9.91 11.93 -13.30
C VAL A 365 -9.99 12.69 -11.96
N PRO A 366 -11.13 12.67 -11.25
CA PRO A 366 -11.25 13.22 -9.89
C PRO A 366 -10.25 12.56 -8.95
N PHE A 367 -9.58 13.36 -8.10
CA PHE A 367 -8.48 12.89 -7.27
C PHE A 367 -8.63 13.30 -5.80
N PRO A 368 -8.30 12.42 -4.83
CA PRO A 368 -8.11 10.97 -4.98
C PRO A 368 -9.39 10.28 -5.45
N LEU A 369 -9.23 9.14 -6.13
CA LEU A 369 -10.34 8.32 -6.59
C LEU A 369 -10.93 7.53 -5.41
N LEU A 370 -12.21 7.78 -5.08
CA LEU A 370 -12.93 7.14 -3.99
C LEU A 370 -13.89 6.05 -4.48
N GLY A 371 -14.49 6.28 -5.65
CA GLY A 371 -15.51 5.43 -6.25
C GLY A 371 -15.37 5.37 -7.75
N LEU A 372 -15.62 4.18 -8.31
CA LEU A 372 -15.63 3.93 -9.75
C LEU A 372 -16.79 3.00 -10.09
N GLY A 373 -17.49 3.26 -11.18
CA GLY A 373 -18.54 2.38 -11.69
C GLY A 373 -18.90 2.69 -13.14
N VAL A 374 -19.44 1.70 -13.84
CA VAL A 374 -19.90 1.85 -15.23
C VAL A 374 -21.42 1.78 -15.23
N ALA A 375 -22.05 2.82 -15.77
CA ALA A 375 -23.49 2.89 -15.93
C ALA A 375 -23.94 2.09 -17.17
N PRO A 376 -25.20 1.62 -17.22
CA PRO A 376 -25.72 0.78 -18.31
C PRO A 376 -25.74 1.47 -19.68
N ASP A 377 -25.68 2.80 -19.70
CA ASP A 377 -25.61 3.59 -20.93
C ASP A 377 -24.16 3.79 -21.45
N GLY A 378 -23.20 3.09 -20.85
CA GLY A 378 -21.78 3.12 -21.24
C GLY A 378 -20.99 4.28 -20.61
N ALA A 379 -21.59 5.08 -19.72
CA ALA A 379 -20.85 6.12 -19.03
C ALA A 379 -20.02 5.57 -17.87
N LEU A 380 -18.81 6.10 -17.72
CA LEU A 380 -17.97 5.91 -16.55
C LEU A 380 -18.31 6.96 -15.49
N LEU A 381 -18.46 6.52 -14.24
CA LEU A 381 -18.62 7.40 -13.09
C LEU A 381 -17.42 7.27 -12.16
N ALA A 382 -16.84 8.40 -11.79
CA ALA A 382 -15.71 8.49 -10.87
C ALA A 382 -16.01 9.51 -9.77
N SER A 383 -15.66 9.17 -8.54
CA SER A 383 -15.87 10.02 -7.37
C SER A 383 -14.55 10.43 -6.74
N GLY A 384 -14.46 11.67 -6.30
CA GLY A 384 -13.39 12.23 -5.48
C GLY A 384 -13.92 13.25 -4.47
N PRO A 385 -13.06 13.96 -3.73
CA PRO A 385 -13.47 14.97 -2.74
C PRO A 385 -14.37 16.08 -3.29
N ASP A 386 -14.20 16.41 -4.57
CA ASP A 386 -14.96 17.47 -5.24
C ASP A 386 -16.34 17.01 -5.74
N GLY A 387 -16.64 15.71 -5.66
CA GLY A 387 -17.94 15.16 -6.00
C GLY A 387 -17.92 13.89 -6.85
N LEU A 388 -19.07 13.58 -7.45
CA LEU A 388 -19.28 12.49 -8.39
C LEU A 388 -19.35 13.05 -9.81
N PHE A 389 -18.52 12.50 -10.67
CA PHE A 389 -18.35 12.93 -12.04
C PHE A 389 -18.71 11.79 -12.99
N ARG A 390 -19.19 12.16 -14.18
CA ARG A 390 -19.60 11.24 -15.24
C ARG A 390 -18.89 11.59 -16.53
N ARG A 391 -18.48 10.57 -17.29
CA ARG A 391 -17.83 10.69 -18.60
C ARG A 391 -18.30 9.58 -19.54
N THR A 392 -18.67 9.91 -20.78
CA THR A 392 -18.91 8.92 -21.84
C THR A 392 -17.66 8.74 -22.72
N PRO A 393 -17.56 7.65 -23.50
CA PRO A 393 -16.42 7.46 -24.42
C PRO A 393 -16.26 8.58 -25.45
N ALA A 394 -17.37 9.27 -25.78
CA ALA A 394 -17.37 10.41 -26.70
C ALA A 394 -16.95 11.74 -26.04
N ASP A 395 -16.93 11.81 -24.70
CA ASP A 395 -16.62 13.03 -23.97
C ASP A 395 -15.10 13.21 -23.80
N ALA A 396 -14.64 14.43 -24.08
CA ALA A 396 -13.27 14.84 -23.80
C ALA A 396 -13.01 14.98 -22.28
N ASP A 397 -14.00 15.53 -21.56
CA ASP A 397 -13.90 15.95 -20.17
C ASP A 397 -14.92 15.26 -19.25
N TRP A 398 -14.67 15.33 -17.95
CA TRP A 398 -15.58 14.85 -16.90
C TRP A 398 -16.61 15.91 -16.56
N THR A 399 -17.88 15.51 -16.43
CA THR A 399 -18.98 16.41 -16.03
C THR A 399 -19.44 16.10 -14.61
N PRO A 400 -19.52 17.09 -13.70
CA PRO A 400 -20.05 16.86 -12.36
C PRO A 400 -21.55 16.51 -12.44
N VAL A 401 -21.95 15.44 -11.75
CA VAL A 401 -23.36 15.04 -11.59
C VAL A 401 -23.84 15.18 -10.14
N VAL A 402 -22.91 15.20 -9.19
CA VAL A 402 -23.14 15.58 -7.78
C VAL A 402 -21.91 16.33 -7.29
N GLU A 403 -22.08 17.57 -6.83
CA GLU A 403 -20.95 18.41 -6.40
C GLU A 403 -20.66 18.29 -4.89
N GLY A 404 -19.39 18.51 -4.54
CA GLY A 404 -18.89 18.56 -3.17
C GLY A 404 -18.94 17.23 -2.43
N SER A 405 -18.82 17.28 -1.10
CA SER A 405 -18.73 16.10 -0.24
C SER A 405 -19.91 15.13 -0.32
N VAL A 406 -21.02 15.59 -0.90
CA VAL A 406 -22.21 14.77 -1.19
C VAL A 406 -21.91 13.70 -2.24
N GLY A 407 -21.06 14.03 -3.21
CA GLY A 407 -20.64 13.16 -4.29
C GLY A 407 -19.44 12.30 -3.95
N GLU A 408 -18.90 12.39 -2.72
CA GLU A 408 -17.85 11.48 -2.20
C GLU A 408 -18.45 10.10 -1.93
N VAL A 409 -18.48 9.23 -2.95
CA VAL A 409 -19.08 7.90 -2.89
C VAL A 409 -18.02 6.81 -3.04
N GLY A 410 -18.12 5.76 -2.23
CA GLY A 410 -17.18 4.63 -2.23
C GLY A 410 -17.68 3.41 -3.01
N ARG A 411 -19.00 3.27 -3.16
CA ARG A 411 -19.67 2.15 -3.85
C ARG A 411 -20.73 2.67 -4.80
N LEU A 412 -20.82 2.05 -5.97
CA LEU A 412 -21.78 2.34 -7.04
C LEU A 412 -22.36 1.01 -7.54
N ALA A 413 -23.67 0.94 -7.71
CA ALA A 413 -24.34 -0.24 -8.24
C ALA A 413 -25.47 0.16 -9.20
N PHE A 414 -25.41 -0.33 -10.43
CA PHE A 414 -26.44 -0.08 -11.45
C PHE A 414 -27.17 -1.36 -11.84
N ALA A 415 -28.49 -1.24 -12.03
CA ALA A 415 -29.31 -2.24 -12.70
C ALA A 415 -29.31 -1.96 -14.21
N ALA A 416 -29.56 -2.99 -15.01
CA ALA A 416 -29.57 -2.89 -16.47
C ALA A 416 -30.59 -1.87 -17.02
N ASP A 417 -31.64 -1.56 -16.26
CA ASP A 417 -32.70 -0.62 -16.65
C ASP A 417 -32.34 0.87 -16.38
N GLY A 418 -31.14 1.14 -15.86
CA GLY A 418 -30.66 2.49 -15.57
C GLY A 418 -30.86 2.94 -14.11
N ARG A 419 -31.55 2.17 -13.26
CA ARG A 419 -31.60 2.46 -11.82
C ARG A 419 -30.23 2.27 -11.20
N GLY A 420 -29.80 3.22 -10.38
CA GLY A 420 -28.48 3.26 -9.76
C GLY A 420 -28.54 3.66 -8.30
N TRP A 421 -27.64 3.09 -7.50
CA TRP A 421 -27.42 3.47 -6.12
C TRP A 421 -25.94 3.75 -5.88
N ALA A 422 -25.65 4.79 -5.10
CA ALA A 422 -24.31 5.12 -4.65
C ALA A 422 -24.28 5.33 -3.14
N ALA A 423 -23.24 4.80 -2.50
CA ALA A 423 -23.06 4.91 -1.06
C ALA A 423 -21.91 5.89 -0.75
N PRO A 424 -22.12 6.86 0.17
CA PRO A 424 -21.06 7.75 0.62
C PRO A 424 -19.85 6.98 1.14
N ALA A 425 -18.65 7.52 0.90
CA ALA A 425 -17.39 6.85 1.25
C ALA A 425 -17.13 6.80 2.77
N ARG A 426 -17.81 7.66 3.56
CA ARG A 426 -17.46 7.91 4.97
C ARG A 426 -18.59 7.65 5.97
N HIS A 427 -19.83 7.47 5.52
CA HIS A 427 -21.00 7.26 6.38
C HIS A 427 -22.08 6.45 5.64
N GLY A 428 -22.97 5.79 6.40
CA GLY A 428 -24.00 4.89 5.88
C GLY A 428 -25.44 5.33 6.16
N ASP A 429 -25.64 6.57 6.61
CA ASP A 429 -26.94 7.13 6.96
C ASP A 429 -27.76 7.61 5.74
N THR A 430 -27.10 7.69 4.59
CA THR A 430 -27.66 8.18 3.34
C THR A 430 -27.15 7.37 2.17
N LEU A 431 -27.99 7.22 1.15
CA LEU A 431 -27.62 6.72 -0.17
C LEU A 431 -28.03 7.75 -1.22
N LEU A 432 -27.34 7.76 -2.35
CA LEU A 432 -27.79 8.46 -3.56
C LEU A 432 -28.49 7.46 -4.47
N HIS A 433 -29.62 7.86 -5.03
CA HIS A 433 -30.39 7.09 -6.00
C HIS A 433 -30.47 7.83 -7.34
N SER A 434 -30.27 7.10 -8.43
CA SER A 434 -30.46 7.57 -9.80
C SER A 434 -31.47 6.70 -10.52
N ALA A 435 -32.33 7.30 -11.33
CA ALA A 435 -33.28 6.58 -12.19
C ALA A 435 -32.88 6.62 -13.68
N ASP A 436 -31.76 7.25 -14.01
CA ASP A 436 -31.39 7.64 -15.37
C ASP A 436 -29.92 7.37 -15.68
N ALA A 437 -29.41 6.22 -15.22
CA ALA A 437 -28.05 5.76 -15.43
C ALA A 437 -26.98 6.76 -14.94
N GLY A 438 -27.25 7.36 -13.78
CA GLY A 438 -26.31 8.22 -13.07
C GLY A 438 -26.21 9.64 -13.62
N ARG A 439 -27.15 10.10 -14.46
CA ARG A 439 -27.19 11.48 -14.94
C ARG A 439 -27.72 12.43 -13.87
N THR A 440 -28.70 12.00 -13.09
CA THR A 440 -29.23 12.73 -11.95
C THR A 440 -29.33 11.85 -10.70
N TRP A 441 -29.20 12.49 -9.54
CA TRP A 441 -29.14 11.81 -8.25
C TRP A 441 -30.02 12.50 -7.21
N SER A 442 -30.71 11.70 -6.39
CA SER A 442 -31.47 12.16 -5.24
C SER A 442 -31.05 11.44 -3.97
N ARG A 443 -31.01 12.13 -2.84
CA ARG A 443 -30.66 11.52 -1.55
C ARG A 443 -31.82 10.72 -0.97
N HIS A 444 -31.50 9.58 -0.40
CA HIS A 444 -32.41 8.72 0.34
C HIS A 444 -31.82 8.38 1.72
N PRO A 445 -32.63 8.37 2.79
CA PRO A 445 -32.21 7.86 4.09
C PRO A 445 -31.85 6.39 4.00
N ALA A 446 -30.82 5.98 4.74
CA ALA A 446 -30.38 4.60 4.81
C ALA A 446 -30.18 4.15 6.26
N PRO A 447 -30.51 2.90 6.61
CA PRO A 447 -30.48 2.45 8.01
C PRO A 447 -29.12 1.87 8.44
N PHE A 448 -28.03 2.15 7.72
CA PHE A 448 -26.73 1.51 7.98
C PHE A 448 -25.91 2.22 9.09
N GLY A 449 -26.40 3.35 9.59
CA GLY A 449 -25.77 4.10 10.67
C GLY A 449 -24.52 4.84 10.21
N THR A 450 -23.49 4.89 11.07
CA THR A 450 -22.28 5.70 10.81
C THR A 450 -21.20 4.94 10.04
N PHE A 451 -21.37 3.64 9.79
CA PHE A 451 -20.37 2.84 9.07
C PHE A 451 -20.56 2.96 7.56
N PRO A 452 -19.47 3.13 6.78
CA PRO A 452 -19.55 3.06 5.33
C PRO A 452 -19.94 1.65 4.86
N LEU A 453 -20.48 1.56 3.64
CA LEU A 453 -20.78 0.25 3.06
C LEU A 453 -19.50 -0.44 2.55
N ALA A 454 -19.28 -1.66 3.03
CA ALA A 454 -18.27 -2.58 2.50
C ALA A 454 -18.69 -3.12 1.13
N ALA A 455 -19.98 -3.38 0.92
CA ALA A 455 -20.53 -3.86 -0.35
C ALA A 455 -21.92 -3.25 -0.63
N LEU A 456 -22.21 -3.07 -1.92
CA LEU A 456 -23.52 -2.69 -2.44
C LEU A 456 -23.69 -3.33 -3.82
N GLY A 457 -24.78 -4.06 -4.04
CA GLY A 457 -25.02 -4.71 -5.33
C GLY A 457 -26.46 -5.15 -5.52
N TRP A 458 -26.84 -5.28 -6.80
CA TRP A 458 -28.15 -5.81 -7.17
C TRP A 458 -28.16 -7.33 -7.04
N ALA A 459 -29.18 -7.84 -6.36
CA ALA A 459 -29.42 -9.27 -6.14
C ALA A 459 -30.58 -9.83 -6.98
N GLY A 460 -31.26 -8.98 -7.75
CA GLY A 460 -32.42 -9.31 -8.56
C GLY A 460 -32.88 -8.08 -9.34
N GLN A 461 -34.04 -8.17 -10.00
CA GLN A 461 -34.62 -7.04 -10.73
C GLN A 461 -35.02 -5.89 -9.78
N ASP A 462 -35.52 -6.22 -8.59
CA ASP A 462 -35.91 -5.25 -7.56
C ASP A 462 -35.24 -5.53 -6.21
N ALA A 463 -34.28 -6.46 -6.18
CA ALA A 463 -33.58 -6.83 -4.96
C ALA A 463 -32.18 -6.20 -4.90
N LEU A 464 -31.83 -5.62 -3.75
CA LEU A 464 -30.52 -5.05 -3.45
C LEU A 464 -29.97 -5.64 -2.15
N VAL A 465 -28.65 -5.78 -2.12
CA VAL A 465 -27.90 -6.21 -0.94
C VAL A 465 -26.86 -5.15 -0.62
N ALA A 466 -26.77 -4.81 0.66
CA ALA A 466 -25.76 -3.92 1.20
C ALA A 466 -25.11 -4.57 2.42
N ALA A 467 -23.85 -4.25 2.69
CA ALA A 467 -23.16 -4.75 3.87
C ALA A 467 -22.29 -3.68 4.50
N THR A 468 -22.28 -3.62 5.83
CA THR A 468 -21.34 -2.81 6.63
C THR A 468 -20.31 -3.71 7.31
N PHE A 469 -19.16 -3.14 7.65
CA PHE A 469 -18.13 -3.81 8.45
C PHE A 469 -17.73 -2.95 9.66
N ASP A 470 -17.84 -3.51 10.86
CA ASP A 470 -17.36 -2.90 12.11
C ASP A 470 -16.00 -3.50 12.49
N HIS A 471 -14.92 -2.78 12.19
CA HIS A 471 -13.55 -3.16 12.52
C HIS A 471 -13.31 -3.39 14.01
N ARG A 472 -14.07 -2.73 14.90
CA ARG A 472 -13.87 -2.86 16.35
C ARG A 472 -14.40 -4.18 16.89
N ARG A 473 -15.36 -4.77 16.17
CA ARG A 473 -16.04 -6.01 16.54
C ARG A 473 -15.78 -7.16 15.57
N ASN A 474 -15.07 -6.90 14.46
CA ASN A 474 -14.90 -7.85 13.37
C ASN A 474 -16.25 -8.39 12.89
N LEU A 475 -17.23 -7.50 12.71
CA LEU A 475 -18.62 -7.87 12.45
C LEU A 475 -19.10 -7.30 11.12
N VAL A 476 -19.54 -8.19 10.23
CA VAL A 476 -20.28 -7.84 9.02
C VAL A 476 -21.77 -7.89 9.31
N THR A 477 -22.50 -6.84 8.91
CA THR A 477 -23.98 -6.83 8.94
C THR A 477 -24.50 -6.72 7.51
N VAL A 478 -25.36 -7.65 7.11
CA VAL A 478 -25.93 -7.73 5.76
C VAL A 478 -27.38 -7.27 5.80
N PHE A 479 -27.69 -6.38 4.88
CA PHE A 479 -29.01 -5.79 4.68
C PHE A 479 -29.56 -6.18 3.32
N ASP A 480 -30.86 -6.42 3.29
CA ASP A 480 -31.60 -6.76 2.09
C ASP A 480 -32.72 -5.75 1.84
N SER A 481 -32.91 -5.43 0.57
CA SER A 481 -34.05 -4.67 0.09
C SER A 481 -34.72 -5.45 -1.04
N GLY A 482 -36.03 -5.64 -0.96
CA GLY A 482 -36.84 -6.29 -2.00
C GLY A 482 -37.64 -5.32 -2.87
N ASP A 483 -37.49 -4.01 -2.65
CA ASP A 483 -38.30 -2.96 -3.30
C ASP A 483 -37.45 -1.91 -4.04
N GLY A 484 -36.24 -2.32 -4.46
CA GLY A 484 -35.31 -1.51 -5.22
C GLY A 484 -34.51 -0.52 -4.36
N GLY A 485 -34.27 -0.83 -3.08
CA GLY A 485 -33.46 -0.01 -2.17
C GLY A 485 -34.25 1.02 -1.34
N ARG A 486 -35.59 0.99 -1.40
CA ARG A 486 -36.44 1.96 -0.68
C ARG A 486 -36.59 1.60 0.79
N THR A 487 -36.72 0.31 1.09
CA THR A 487 -36.74 -0.22 2.45
C THR A 487 -35.70 -1.32 2.61
N TRP A 488 -35.15 -1.41 3.81
CA TRP A 488 -34.07 -2.34 4.14
C TRP A 488 -34.39 -3.10 5.42
N ARG A 489 -34.00 -4.37 5.44
CA ARG A 489 -34.07 -5.24 6.60
C ARG A 489 -32.73 -5.91 6.83
N THR A 490 -32.30 -6.01 8.09
CA THR A 490 -31.14 -6.82 8.45
C THR A 490 -31.47 -8.28 8.22
N GLN A 491 -30.64 -8.98 7.44
CA GLN A 491 -30.80 -10.40 7.15
C GLN A 491 -29.95 -11.26 8.07
N LEU A 492 -28.64 -10.98 8.11
CA LEU A 492 -27.69 -11.77 8.88
C LEU A 492 -26.54 -10.90 9.37
N THR A 493 -25.84 -11.43 10.37
CA THR A 493 -24.57 -10.92 10.87
C THR A 493 -23.55 -12.04 10.86
N ALA A 494 -22.31 -11.73 10.50
CA ALA A 494 -21.21 -12.69 10.46
C ALA A 494 -19.96 -12.08 11.10
N GLU A 495 -19.31 -12.85 11.98
CA GLU A 495 -18.02 -12.46 12.56
C GLU A 495 -16.89 -12.87 11.62
N THR A 496 -16.03 -11.93 11.26
CA THR A 496 -14.87 -12.15 10.39
C THR A 496 -13.83 -11.06 10.63
N ALA A 497 -12.56 -11.45 10.72
CA ALA A 497 -11.44 -10.51 10.77
C ALA A 497 -11.15 -9.83 9.41
N TRP A 498 -11.87 -10.24 8.36
CA TRP A 498 -11.64 -9.82 6.98
C TRP A 498 -12.72 -8.79 6.58
N PRO A 499 -12.34 -7.56 6.20
CA PRO A 499 -13.27 -6.51 5.82
C PRO A 499 -13.89 -6.72 4.42
N ASP A 500 -13.34 -7.65 3.65
CA ASP A 500 -13.71 -7.89 2.26
C ASP A 500 -15.10 -8.55 2.17
N VAL A 501 -16.04 -7.80 1.58
CA VAL A 501 -17.41 -8.24 1.32
C VAL A 501 -17.74 -7.97 -0.14
N HIS A 502 -18.28 -8.98 -0.83
CA HIS A 502 -18.54 -8.90 -2.27
C HIS A 502 -19.97 -9.33 -2.58
N VAL A 503 -20.64 -8.59 -3.47
CA VAL A 503 -21.94 -8.97 -4.03
C VAL A 503 -21.77 -9.16 -5.53
N ALA A 504 -22.08 -10.36 -6.02
CA ALA A 504 -22.02 -10.71 -7.44
C ALA A 504 -23.30 -11.44 -7.86
N ARG A 505 -23.46 -11.67 -9.17
CA ARG A 505 -24.47 -12.58 -9.71
C ARG A 505 -23.80 -13.72 -10.43
N ALA A 506 -24.25 -14.94 -10.19
CA ALA A 506 -23.78 -16.10 -10.92
C ALA A 506 -24.50 -16.15 -12.27
N GLY A 507 -23.83 -15.92 -13.40
CA GLY A 507 -24.50 -15.80 -14.71
C GLY A 507 -25.31 -14.50 -14.88
N ALA A 508 -25.77 -14.27 -16.11
CA ALA A 508 -26.58 -13.09 -16.45
C ALA A 508 -27.93 -13.07 -15.69
N ASP A 509 -28.55 -14.24 -15.55
CA ASP A 509 -29.88 -14.40 -14.93
C ASP A 509 -29.86 -15.23 -13.64
N GLY A 510 -28.70 -15.72 -13.18
CA GLY A 510 -28.65 -16.59 -12.01
C GLY A 510 -28.66 -15.83 -10.68
N PRO A 511 -28.60 -16.57 -9.56
CA PRO A 511 -28.83 -16.02 -8.23
C PRO A 511 -27.72 -15.05 -7.81
N ALA A 512 -28.07 -14.17 -6.87
CA ALA A 512 -27.09 -13.33 -6.20
C ALA A 512 -26.17 -14.17 -5.30
N VAL A 513 -24.94 -13.73 -5.17
CA VAL A 513 -23.91 -14.41 -4.39
C VAL A 513 -23.21 -13.39 -3.52
N LEU A 514 -22.96 -13.77 -2.27
CA LEU A 514 -22.36 -12.94 -1.25
C LEU A 514 -21.10 -13.60 -0.71
N GLY A 515 -19.97 -12.91 -0.83
CA GLY A 515 -18.71 -13.30 -0.22
C GLY A 515 -18.52 -12.55 1.10
N ILE A 516 -18.22 -13.26 2.19
CA ILE A 516 -17.92 -12.67 3.51
C ILE A 516 -16.70 -13.38 4.10
N GLY A 517 -15.54 -12.71 4.09
CA GLY A 517 -14.30 -13.35 4.53
C GLY A 517 -14.06 -14.64 3.76
N ARG A 518 -14.09 -15.79 4.44
CA ARG A 518 -13.88 -17.12 3.82
C ARG A 518 -15.15 -17.77 3.25
N LEU A 519 -16.31 -17.16 3.46
CA LEU A 519 -17.61 -17.75 3.12
C LEU A 519 -18.11 -17.23 1.78
N VAL A 520 -18.70 -18.13 0.99
CA VAL A 520 -19.52 -17.77 -0.17
C VAL A 520 -20.92 -18.31 0.05
N LEU A 521 -21.91 -17.43 -0.07
CA LEU A 521 -23.32 -17.70 0.14
C LEU A 521 -24.09 -17.43 -1.15
N ARG A 522 -25.03 -18.31 -1.50
CA ARG A 522 -25.95 -18.14 -2.62
C ARG A 522 -27.30 -17.67 -2.10
N ARG A 523 -27.90 -16.70 -2.77
CA ARG A 523 -29.26 -16.28 -2.47
C ARG A 523 -30.28 -17.28 -3.00
N ASP A 524 -31.21 -17.71 -2.16
CA ASP A 524 -32.32 -18.59 -2.55
C ASP A 524 -33.48 -17.81 -3.19
N GLY A 525 -34.50 -18.53 -3.67
CA GLY A 525 -35.68 -17.94 -4.31
C GLY A 525 -36.60 -17.16 -3.36
N ASP A 526 -36.52 -17.42 -2.06
CA ASP A 526 -37.31 -16.76 -1.00
C ASP A 526 -36.56 -15.54 -0.41
N GLY A 527 -35.33 -15.29 -0.87
CA GLY A 527 -34.48 -14.19 -0.45
C GLY A 527 -33.60 -14.48 0.77
N GLY A 528 -33.53 -15.73 1.21
CA GLY A 528 -32.57 -16.22 2.19
C GLY A 528 -31.19 -16.50 1.58
N TRP A 529 -30.26 -16.91 2.44
CA TRP A 529 -28.87 -17.21 2.07
C TRP A 529 -28.52 -18.65 2.42
N GLU A 530 -28.11 -19.39 1.40
CA GLU A 530 -27.64 -20.76 1.51
C GLU A 530 -26.11 -20.79 1.42
N HIS A 531 -25.48 -21.63 2.23
CA HIS A 531 -24.03 -21.84 2.14
C HIS A 531 -23.67 -22.50 0.81
N LEU A 532 -22.71 -21.91 0.09
CA LEU A 532 -22.21 -22.42 -1.19
C LEU A 532 -20.79 -22.99 -1.04
N ALA A 533 -19.91 -22.30 -0.32
CA ALA A 533 -18.54 -22.75 -0.06
C ALA A 533 -17.89 -22.05 1.14
N THR A 534 -16.88 -22.70 1.70
CA THR A 534 -15.92 -22.10 2.63
C THR A 534 -14.52 -22.38 2.12
N PHE A 535 -13.73 -21.34 1.88
CA PHE A 535 -12.35 -21.46 1.40
C PHE A 535 -11.36 -21.55 2.55
N GLU A 536 -10.14 -22.02 2.27
CA GLU A 536 -9.03 -22.05 3.22
C GLU A 536 -8.50 -20.65 3.56
N THR A 537 -8.52 -19.76 2.59
CA THR A 537 -8.15 -18.35 2.76
C THR A 537 -9.35 -17.44 2.46
N GLY A 538 -9.26 -16.17 2.86
CA GLY A 538 -10.35 -15.22 2.61
C GLY A 538 -10.58 -14.98 1.12
N VAL A 539 -11.84 -14.82 0.73
CA VAL A 539 -12.26 -14.31 -0.57
C VAL A 539 -11.75 -12.87 -0.70
N ARG A 540 -10.98 -12.62 -1.76
CA ARG A 540 -10.36 -11.35 -2.07
C ARG A 540 -11.10 -10.58 -3.16
N ALA A 541 -11.64 -11.30 -4.13
CA ALA A 541 -12.48 -10.76 -5.18
C ALA A 541 -13.45 -11.82 -5.69
N MET A 542 -14.60 -11.38 -6.20
CA MET A 542 -15.61 -12.26 -6.78
C MET A 542 -16.34 -11.54 -7.90
N THR A 543 -16.53 -12.24 -9.02
CA THR A 543 -17.29 -11.72 -10.16
C THR A 543 -18.12 -12.82 -10.83
N GLY A 544 -19.17 -12.40 -11.52
CA GLY A 544 -20.00 -13.29 -12.32
C GLY A 544 -19.33 -13.64 -13.64
N THR A 545 -19.48 -14.89 -14.09
CA THR A 545 -19.17 -15.33 -15.45
C THR A 545 -20.48 -15.69 -16.17
N PRO A 546 -20.51 -15.82 -17.50
CA PRO A 546 -21.74 -16.22 -18.21
C PRO A 546 -22.30 -17.57 -17.76
N THR A 547 -21.44 -18.48 -17.27
CA THR A 547 -21.81 -19.83 -16.84
C THR A 547 -21.91 -19.99 -15.32
N GLY A 548 -21.45 -19.00 -14.55
CA GLY A 548 -21.47 -19.07 -13.09
C GLY A 548 -20.63 -17.99 -12.43
N LEU A 549 -19.58 -18.36 -11.69
CA LEU A 549 -18.78 -17.47 -10.86
C LEU A 549 -17.29 -17.71 -11.05
N ALA A 550 -16.51 -16.64 -10.82
CA ALA A 550 -15.09 -16.71 -10.53
C ALA A 550 -14.82 -16.06 -9.17
N VAL A 551 -14.02 -16.73 -8.34
CA VAL A 551 -13.67 -16.31 -6.97
C VAL A 551 -12.17 -16.40 -6.81
N LEU A 552 -11.56 -15.29 -6.39
CA LEU A 552 -10.14 -15.20 -6.10
C LEU A 552 -9.94 -15.25 -4.58
N THR A 553 -9.10 -16.17 -4.13
CA THR A 553 -8.69 -16.35 -2.74
C THR A 553 -7.18 -16.20 -2.62
N GLY A 554 -6.64 -16.12 -1.40
CA GLY A 554 -5.20 -16.08 -1.17
C GLY A 554 -4.45 -17.32 -1.67
N ASP A 555 -5.13 -18.45 -1.80
CA ASP A 555 -4.59 -19.71 -2.33
C ASP A 555 -4.90 -19.94 -3.82
N GLY A 556 -5.60 -19.02 -4.50
CA GLY A 556 -5.71 -19.02 -5.96
C GLY A 556 -7.09 -18.67 -6.53
N LEU A 557 -7.23 -18.88 -7.83
CA LEU A 557 -8.46 -18.59 -8.57
C LEU A 557 -9.34 -19.85 -8.69
N TRP A 558 -10.62 -19.69 -8.35
CA TRP A 558 -11.63 -20.73 -8.38
C TRP A 558 -12.76 -20.36 -9.32
N SER A 559 -13.29 -21.36 -10.02
CA SER A 559 -14.46 -21.24 -10.89
C SER A 559 -15.58 -22.14 -10.38
N TYR A 560 -16.81 -21.69 -10.52
CA TYR A 560 -18.00 -22.46 -10.20
C TYR A 560 -19.00 -22.34 -11.34
N ASP A 561 -19.33 -23.46 -11.98
CA ASP A 561 -20.36 -23.52 -13.01
C ASP A 561 -21.72 -23.75 -12.36
N LEU A 562 -22.71 -22.94 -12.73
CA LEU A 562 -24.09 -23.17 -12.29
C LEU A 562 -24.60 -24.48 -12.89
N PRO A 563 -25.24 -25.34 -12.08
CA PRO A 563 -25.90 -26.53 -12.60
C PRO A 563 -26.96 -26.10 -13.63
N THR A 564 -26.81 -26.51 -14.90
CA THR A 564 -27.84 -26.30 -15.91
C THR A 564 -29.08 -27.06 -15.47
N SER A 565 -30.19 -26.35 -15.23
CA SER A 565 -31.44 -26.95 -14.78
C SER A 565 -31.93 -28.01 -15.76
N THR A 566 -31.61 -29.27 -15.49
CA THR A 566 -32.24 -30.43 -16.13
C THR A 566 -32.58 -31.45 -15.07
N GLY A 567 -33.87 -31.68 -14.87
CA GLY A 567 -34.41 -32.80 -14.10
C GLY A 567 -34.83 -32.46 -12.67
N SER A 568 -36.14 -32.34 -12.47
CA SER A 568 -36.80 -32.50 -11.18
C SER A 568 -36.45 -33.87 -10.58
N GLY A 569 -35.47 -33.91 -9.68
CA GLY A 569 -35.16 -35.04 -8.84
C GLY A 569 -35.38 -34.67 -7.38
N SER A 570 -36.50 -35.10 -6.80
CA SER A 570 -36.81 -34.96 -5.38
C SER A 570 -35.83 -35.80 -4.54
N GLY A 571 -34.78 -35.18 -4.02
CA GLY A 571 -33.97 -35.69 -2.89
C GLY A 571 -34.48 -35.10 -1.56
N PRO A 572 -34.43 -35.83 -0.45
CA PRO A 572 -35.07 -35.40 0.79
C PRO A 572 -34.32 -34.21 1.42
N ALA A 573 -35.08 -33.23 1.91
CA ALA A 573 -34.55 -32.07 2.62
C ALA A 573 -33.83 -32.50 3.92
N PRO A 574 -32.61 -31.99 4.21
CA PRO A 574 -32.03 -32.14 5.54
C PRO A 574 -32.78 -31.23 6.52
N GLY A 575 -33.22 -31.79 7.64
CA GLY A 575 -33.99 -31.08 8.67
C GLY A 575 -33.19 -30.00 9.41
N PRO A 576 -33.87 -29.12 10.17
CA PRO A 576 -33.24 -27.97 10.80
C PRO A 576 -32.42 -28.43 12.01
N GLY A 577 -31.10 -28.37 11.90
CA GLY A 577 -30.16 -28.67 12.99
C GLY A 577 -29.09 -27.60 13.06
N THR A 578 -29.15 -26.79 14.11
CA THR A 578 -28.06 -25.92 14.55
C THR A 578 -26.83 -26.77 14.85
N SER A 579 -25.77 -26.68 14.04
CA SER A 579 -24.48 -27.25 14.41
C SER A 579 -23.36 -26.25 14.19
N ARG A 580 -22.70 -25.89 15.30
CA ARG A 580 -21.34 -25.35 15.33
C ARG A 580 -20.44 -26.29 14.56
N VAL A 581 -19.76 -25.80 13.54
CA VAL A 581 -18.69 -26.56 12.88
C VAL A 581 -17.39 -26.28 13.63
N THR A 582 -16.92 -27.30 14.34
CA THR A 582 -15.56 -27.41 14.88
C THR A 582 -14.89 -28.64 14.25
N GLY A 583 -13.72 -28.47 13.65
CA GLY A 583 -12.65 -29.48 13.64
C GLY A 583 -12.31 -30.20 12.32
N THR A 584 -11.02 -30.06 11.95
CA THR A 584 -10.02 -31.08 11.56
C THR A 584 -10.10 -31.88 10.25
N ASP A 585 -9.00 -31.77 9.50
CA ASP A 585 -8.26 -32.73 8.64
C ASP A 585 -8.99 -33.81 7.84
N GLY A 586 -8.79 -33.77 6.52
CA GLY A 586 -9.02 -34.87 5.60
C GLY A 586 -8.57 -34.54 4.18
N THR A 587 -7.35 -34.92 3.81
CA THR A 587 -6.84 -34.94 2.42
C THR A 587 -7.29 -36.22 1.71
N ASP A 588 -8.12 -36.11 0.67
CA ASP A 588 -8.02 -36.81 -0.63
C ASP A 588 -9.39 -36.88 -1.36
N GLY A 589 -9.37 -36.51 -2.64
CA GLY A 589 -10.21 -37.16 -3.66
C GLY A 589 -11.61 -36.60 -3.92
N THR A 590 -11.69 -35.60 -4.80
CA THR A 590 -12.87 -35.27 -5.64
C THR A 590 -14.21 -35.15 -4.92
N ASP A 591 -14.38 -34.09 -4.12
CA ASP A 591 -15.72 -33.64 -3.76
C ASP A 591 -16.33 -32.88 -4.95
N ASP A 592 -17.41 -33.44 -5.49
CA ASP A 592 -18.23 -32.96 -6.60
C ASP A 592 -19.03 -31.70 -6.20
N THR A 593 -18.33 -30.68 -5.71
CA THR A 593 -18.86 -29.41 -5.18
C THR A 593 -19.14 -28.37 -6.29
N GLY A 594 -18.90 -28.73 -7.56
CA GLY A 594 -18.99 -27.81 -8.70
C GLY A 594 -17.86 -26.78 -8.79
N TRP A 595 -17.02 -26.65 -7.74
CA TRP A 595 -15.86 -25.77 -7.72
C TRP A 595 -14.65 -26.41 -8.39
N ARG A 596 -13.97 -25.64 -9.22
CA ARG A 596 -12.74 -26.06 -9.90
C ARG A 596 -11.70 -24.97 -9.78
N ARG A 597 -10.51 -25.34 -9.31
CA ARG A 597 -9.36 -24.45 -9.34
C ARG A 597 -8.96 -24.22 -10.80
N VAL A 598 -8.79 -22.96 -11.16
CA VAL A 598 -8.28 -22.58 -12.47
C VAL A 598 -6.76 -22.70 -12.35
N GLU A 599 -6.23 -23.82 -12.83
CA GLU A 599 -4.80 -24.16 -12.74
C GLU A 599 -3.96 -23.13 -13.52
N ASP A 600 -3.45 -22.11 -12.81
CA ASP A 600 -2.19 -21.36 -13.03
C ASP A 600 -2.25 -19.95 -12.39
N ALA A 601 -2.24 -19.86 -11.06
CA ALA A 601 -1.90 -18.61 -10.36
C ALA A 601 -0.95 -18.94 -9.20
N PRO A 602 0.39 -18.81 -9.38
CA PRO A 602 1.30 -18.88 -8.25
C PRO A 602 1.02 -17.72 -7.29
N ASP A 603 1.08 -18.07 -6.00
CA ASP A 603 0.93 -17.26 -4.78
C ASP A 603 1.14 -15.75 -4.98
N PRO A 604 0.10 -14.90 -4.90
CA PRO A 604 0.28 -13.48 -5.16
C PRO A 604 0.09 -12.72 -3.84
N ALA A 605 1.13 -12.45 -3.07
CA ALA A 605 1.00 -11.56 -1.92
C ALA A 605 0.71 -10.11 -2.40
N SER A 606 -0.57 -9.70 -2.23
CA SER A 606 -1.16 -8.34 -2.27
C SER A 606 -1.72 -7.76 -3.59
N ALA A 607 -2.75 -6.90 -3.42
CA ALA A 607 -3.64 -6.25 -4.39
C ALA A 607 -4.32 -7.19 -5.42
N TYR A 608 -5.58 -7.53 -5.16
CA TYR A 608 -6.37 -8.39 -6.04
C TYR A 608 -7.63 -7.67 -6.50
N ASP A 609 -7.83 -7.60 -7.81
CA ASP A 609 -9.17 -7.38 -8.35
C ASP A 609 -9.44 -8.29 -9.55
N LEU A 610 -10.71 -8.58 -9.77
CA LEU A 610 -11.22 -9.55 -10.71
C LEU A 610 -12.38 -8.94 -11.50
N ALA A 611 -12.25 -8.89 -12.82
CA ALA A 611 -13.29 -8.39 -13.71
C ALA A 611 -13.58 -9.40 -14.81
N GLY A 612 -14.86 -9.79 -14.94
CA GLY A 612 -15.33 -10.70 -15.97
C GLY A 612 -16.20 -9.97 -17.01
N ARG A 613 -16.03 -10.31 -18.29
CA ARG A 613 -16.94 -9.91 -19.36
C ARG A 613 -17.02 -10.98 -20.44
N GLY A 614 -18.23 -11.50 -20.66
CA GLY A 614 -18.42 -12.58 -21.64
C GLY A 614 -17.50 -13.76 -21.30
N ASP A 615 -16.75 -14.25 -22.28
CA ASP A 615 -15.81 -15.34 -22.07
C ASP A 615 -14.42 -14.90 -21.59
N GLU A 616 -14.22 -13.61 -21.27
CA GLU A 616 -12.95 -13.06 -20.80
C GLU A 616 -12.98 -12.77 -19.30
N LEU A 617 -11.96 -13.26 -18.60
CA LEU A 617 -11.71 -12.95 -17.19
C LEU A 617 -10.34 -12.31 -17.06
N LEU A 618 -10.26 -11.15 -16.42
CA LEU A 618 -9.00 -10.49 -16.11
C LEU A 618 -8.73 -10.58 -14.62
N VAL A 619 -7.46 -10.76 -14.28
CA VAL A 619 -6.97 -10.79 -12.91
C VAL A 619 -5.85 -9.77 -12.77
N LEU A 620 -6.01 -8.83 -11.84
CA LEU A 620 -4.93 -7.96 -11.41
C LEU A 620 -4.17 -8.67 -10.29
N LEU A 621 -2.87 -8.94 -10.51
CA LEU A 621 -1.98 -9.53 -9.51
C LEU A 621 -0.90 -8.52 -9.11
N ALA A 622 -0.40 -8.67 -7.88
CA ALA A 622 0.78 -7.99 -7.36
C ALA A 622 1.88 -7.81 -8.42
N GLY A 623 2.33 -6.56 -8.62
CA GLY A 623 3.47 -6.24 -9.48
C GLY A 623 3.17 -5.46 -10.76
N GLY A 624 1.94 -4.98 -10.93
CA GLY A 624 1.54 -4.12 -12.05
C GLY A 624 1.36 -4.83 -13.38
N GLY A 625 1.51 -6.16 -13.40
CA GLY A 625 1.15 -6.99 -14.54
C GLY A 625 -0.33 -7.34 -14.49
N VAL A 626 -1.10 -6.84 -15.46
CA VAL A 626 -2.40 -7.46 -15.78
C VAL A 626 -2.10 -8.80 -16.43
N TRP A 627 -2.48 -9.89 -15.76
CA TRP A 627 -2.43 -11.19 -16.40
C TRP A 627 -3.69 -11.45 -17.21
N THR A 628 -3.42 -12.05 -18.37
CA THR A 628 -4.25 -12.40 -19.53
C THR A 628 -5.75 -12.58 -19.31
N SER A 629 -6.52 -12.32 -20.38
CA SER A 629 -7.86 -12.86 -20.51
C SER A 629 -7.80 -14.39 -20.37
N ILE A 630 -8.42 -14.92 -19.32
CA ILE A 630 -8.61 -16.36 -19.19
C ILE A 630 -9.92 -16.68 -19.91
N PRO A 631 -9.90 -17.51 -20.98
CA PRO A 631 -11.14 -17.98 -21.60
C PRO A 631 -11.95 -18.76 -20.57
N THR A 632 -13.15 -18.29 -20.24
CA THR A 632 -14.03 -18.99 -19.28
C THR A 632 -14.57 -20.32 -19.84
N ARG A 633 -14.42 -20.54 -21.16
CA ARG A 633 -14.71 -21.82 -21.83
C ARG A 633 -13.42 -22.54 -22.20
N ARG A 634 -13.26 -23.77 -21.68
CA ARG A 634 -12.23 -24.71 -22.13
C ARG A 634 -12.33 -24.92 -23.65
N GLY A 635 -11.40 -24.31 -24.37
CA GLY A 635 -11.19 -24.47 -25.80
C GLY A 635 -9.77 -24.88 -26.14
N ARG A 636 -9.21 -25.85 -25.40
CA ARG A 636 -7.89 -26.48 -25.51
C ARG A 636 -6.65 -25.61 -25.32
#